data_AF-A0A6I1NS57-F1
#
_entry.id   AF-A0A6I1NS57-F1
#
_cell.length_a   1.000
_cell.length_b   1.000
_cell.length_c   1.000
_cell.angle_alpha   90.00
_cell.angle_beta   90.00
_cell.angle_gamma   90.00
#
_symmetry.space_group_name_H-M   'P 1'
#
loop_
_entity.id
_entity.type
_entity.pdbx_description
1 polymer ?
#
loop_
_entity_poly.entity_id
_entity_poly.type
_entity_poly.pdbx_seq_one_letter_code
_entity_poly.pdbx_strand_id
1 'polypeptide(L)' 'ALKGVDAYMVDNASLLEPQWFVGKQRVGLTAGASAPEVLVQAVIDRIKTFGIGQVAELPGVEESTVFALPPALQA' A
#
# COMPACT_ATOMS: atom_id res chain seq x y z
N ALA A 1 -0.57 -15.27 0.15
CA ALA A 1 -0.09 -14.82 1.47
C ALA A 1 0.80 -15.90 2.08
N LEU A 2 2.00 -15.54 2.55
CA LEU A 2 2.81 -16.45 3.37
C LEU A 2 2.01 -16.79 4.63
N LYS A 3 1.73 -18.07 4.87
CA LYS A 3 0.97 -18.50 6.06
C LYS A 3 1.80 -18.19 7.31
N GLY A 4 1.23 -17.45 8.26
CA GLY A 4 1.85 -17.14 9.56
C GLY A 4 2.41 -15.73 9.74
N VAL A 5 2.20 -14.82 8.78
CA VAL A 5 2.50 -13.39 8.95
C VAL A 5 1.21 -12.63 9.28
N ASP A 6 1.26 -11.77 10.30
CA ASP A 6 0.16 -10.87 10.63
C ASP A 6 -0.14 -9.95 9.44
N ALA A 7 -1.41 -9.88 9.05
CA ALA A 7 -1.86 -9.07 7.92
C ALA A 7 -3.11 -8.27 8.31
N TYR A 8 -3.10 -6.99 7.97
CA TYR A 8 -4.16 -6.05 8.32
C TYR A 8 -4.61 -5.32 7.07
N MET A 9 -5.93 -5.20 6.88
CA MET A 9 -6.53 -4.35 5.86
C MET A 9 -6.97 -3.06 6.53
N VAL A 10 -6.52 -1.92 6.00
CA VAL A 10 -6.86 -0.59 6.52
C VAL A 10 -7.34 0.29 5.38
N ASP A 11 -8.37 1.10 5.63
CA ASP A 11 -8.90 2.05 4.64
C ASP A 11 -8.01 3.28 4.48
N ASN A 12 -7.28 3.66 5.55
CA ASN A 12 -6.40 4.82 5.53
C ASN A 12 -5.34 4.73 6.65
N ALA A 13 -4.37 5.64 6.59
CA ALA A 13 -3.22 5.69 7.50
C ALA A 13 -3.57 5.88 8.99
N SER A 14 -4.72 6.48 9.32
CA SER A 14 -5.08 6.73 10.73
C SER A 14 -5.41 5.46 11.51
N LEU A 15 -5.80 4.39 10.79
CA LEU A 15 -6.13 3.09 11.37
C LEU A 15 -4.90 2.24 11.68
N LEU A 16 -3.70 2.69 11.33
CA LEU A 16 -2.46 1.98 11.66
C LEU A 16 -2.17 2.07 13.15
N GLU A 17 -2.10 0.92 13.81
CA GLU A 17 -1.77 0.85 15.23
C GLU A 17 -0.27 0.62 15.43
N PRO A 18 0.42 1.43 16.27
CA PRO A 18 1.86 1.28 16.51
C PRO A 18 2.28 -0.10 17.01
N GLN A 19 1.38 -0.79 17.73
CA GLN A 19 1.64 -2.11 18.29
C GLN A 19 1.88 -3.20 17.24
N TRP A 20 1.38 -3.03 16.01
CA TRP A 20 1.61 -3.99 14.91
C TRP A 20 3.08 -4.02 14.46
N PHE A 21 3.82 -2.96 14.74
CA PHE A 21 5.20 -2.76 14.30
C PHE A 21 6.24 -3.13 15.37
N VAL A 22 5.82 -3.36 16.61
CA VAL A 22 6.73 -3.68 17.73
C VAL A 22 7.44 -5.00 17.46
N GLY A 23 8.78 -4.96 17.48
CA GLY A 23 9.63 -6.13 17.26
C GLY A 23 9.67 -6.63 15.80
N LYS A 24 8.99 -5.96 14.86
CA LYS A 24 9.03 -6.32 13.44
C LYS A 24 10.20 -5.62 12.75
N GLN A 25 11.01 -6.37 12.01
CA GLN A 25 12.14 -5.81 11.24
C GLN A 25 11.76 -5.44 9.81
N ARG A 26 10.69 -6.04 9.28
CA ARG A 26 10.24 -5.88 7.89
C ARG A 26 8.72 -5.87 7.85
N VAL A 27 8.17 -4.97 7.04
CA VAL A 27 6.74 -4.84 6.80
C VAL A 27 6.50 -4.84 5.30
N GLY A 28 5.59 -5.70 4.85
CA GLY A 28 5.10 -5.66 3.48
C GLY A 28 3.92 -4.72 3.38
N LEU A 29 3.92 -3.85 2.39
CA LEU A 29 2.79 -3.00 2.04
C LEU A 29 2.31 -3.38 0.64
N THR A 30 1.00 -3.47 0.47
CA THR A 30 0.34 -3.63 -0.83
C THR A 30 -0.97 -2.87 -0.78
N ALA A 31 -1.48 -2.49 -1.95
CA ALA A 31 -2.76 -1.84 -2.09
C ALA A 31 -3.69 -2.70 -2.94
N GLY A 32 -5.00 -2.58 -2.70
CA GLY A 32 -5.99 -3.15 -3.62
C GLY A 32 -6.02 -2.37 -4.93
N ALA A 33 -6.48 -3.00 -6.01
CA ALA A 33 -6.51 -2.38 -7.35
C ALA A 33 -7.33 -1.07 -7.42
N SER A 34 -8.25 -0.85 -6.47
CA SER A 34 -9.10 0.34 -6.38
C SER A 34 -8.56 1.43 -5.45
N ALA A 35 -7.42 1.21 -4.80
CA ALA A 35 -6.86 2.16 -3.83
C ALA A 35 -6.07 3.26 -4.55
N PRO A 36 -6.41 4.55 -4.37
CA PRO A 36 -5.64 5.65 -4.93
C PRO A 36 -4.22 5.73 -4.36
N GLU A 37 -3.25 6.11 -5.19
CA GLU A 37 -1.84 6.25 -4.83
C GLU A 37 -1.61 7.17 -3.61
N VAL A 38 -2.42 8.25 -3.49
CA VAL A 38 -2.33 9.17 -2.35
C VAL A 38 -2.59 8.49 -1.01
N LEU A 39 -3.43 7.45 -0.96
CA LEU A 39 -3.68 6.69 0.27
C LEU A 39 -2.49 5.78 0.61
N VAL A 40 -1.88 5.18 -0.41
CA VAL A 40 -0.68 4.35 -0.25
C VAL A 40 0.47 5.19 0.29
N GLN A 41 0.68 6.38 -0.29
CA GLN A 41 1.71 7.31 0.17
C GLN A 41 1.47 7.77 1.62
N ALA A 42 0.21 8.08 1.99
CA ALA A 42 -0.13 8.45 3.36
C ALA A 42 0.17 7.32 4.37
N VAL A 43 -0.08 6.06 3.99
CA VAL A 43 0.27 4.88 4.79
C VAL A 43 1.78 4.75 4.96
N ILE A 44 2.55 4.91 3.87
CA ILE A 44 4.01 4.91 3.91
C ILE A 44 4.53 5.97 4.89
N ASP A 45 4.03 7.19 4.80
CA ASP A 45 4.50 8.29 5.64
C ASP A 45 4.14 8.09 7.11
N ARG A 46 2.98 7.50 7.40
CA ARG A 46 2.62 7.10 8.76
C ARG A 46 3.53 6.01 9.29
N ILE A 47 3.84 4.99 8.50
CA ILE A 47 4.76 3.89 8.88
C ILE A 47 6.16 4.44 9.21
N LYS A 48 6.64 5.45 8.48
CA LYS A 48 7.91 6.13 8.80
C LYS A 48 7.92 6.75 10.19
N THR A 49 6.79 7.27 10.66
CA THR A 49 6.68 7.82 12.04
C THR A 49 6.83 6.76 13.14
N PHE A 50 6.67 5.47 12.79
CA PHE A 50 6.89 4.35 13.70
C PHE A 50 8.32 3.81 13.70
N GLY A 51 9.24 4.47 12.99
CA GLY A 51 10.67 4.13 12.98
C GLY A 51 11.13 3.29 11.77
N ILE A 52 10.25 3.02 10.81
CA ILE A 52 10.60 2.32 9.56
C ILE A 52 10.96 3.36 8.49
N GLY A 53 12.24 3.69 8.40
CA GLY A 53 12.70 4.80 7.54
C GLY A 53 13.00 4.45 6.08
N GLN A 54 13.18 3.17 5.75
CA GLN A 54 13.51 2.73 4.39
C GLN A 54 12.33 2.07 3.71
N VAL A 55 12.03 2.55 2.51
CA VAL A 55 11.01 2.01 1.62
C VAL A 55 11.71 1.59 0.34
N ALA A 56 11.45 0.37 -0.10
CA ALA A 56 11.95 -0.16 -1.36
C ALA A 56 10.79 -0.82 -2.09
N GLU A 57 10.60 -0.44 -3.35
CA GLU A 57 9.71 -1.16 -4.23
C GLU A 57 10.34 -2.51 -4.59
N LEU A 58 9.54 -3.57 -4.46
CA LEU A 58 9.95 -4.89 -4.87
C LEU A 58 9.69 -5.03 -6.37
N PRO A 59 10.57 -5.70 -7.13
CA PRO A 59 10.35 -5.93 -8.55
C PRO A 59 9.04 -6.71 -8.75
N GLY A 60 8.13 -6.11 -9.52
CA GLY A 60 6.85 -6.68 -9.90
C GLY A 60 6.79 -6.99 -11.40
N VAL A 61 5.65 -7.52 -11.83
CA VAL A 61 5.32 -7.62 -13.26
C VAL A 61 4.88 -6.23 -13.72
N GLU A 62 5.43 -5.73 -14.84
CA GLU A 62 4.93 -4.50 -15.44
C GLU A 62 3.53 -4.71 -16.02
N GLU A 63 2.58 -3.88 -15.61
CA GLU A 63 1.20 -3.89 -16.10
C GLU A 63 0.96 -2.64 -16.96
N SER A 64 0.65 -2.81 -18.24
CA SER A 64 0.48 -1.71 -19.22
C SER A 64 -0.93 -1.65 -19.84
N THR A 65 -1.88 -2.43 -19.31
CA THR A 65 -3.24 -2.50 -19.86
C THR A 65 -4.02 -1.26 -19.48
N VAL A 66 -4.47 -0.48 -20.47
CA VAL A 66 -5.32 0.71 -20.28
C VAL A 66 -6.63 0.51 -21.04
N PHE A 67 -7.75 0.73 -20.36
CA PHE A 67 -9.07 0.75 -20.98
C PHE A 67 -9.45 2.20 -21.31
N ALA A 68 -9.45 2.53 -22.61
CA ALA A 68 -9.83 3.87 -23.05
C ALA A 68 -11.34 4.11 -22.85
N LEU A 69 -11.68 5.35 -22.49
CA LEU A 69 -13.08 5.79 -22.44
C LEU A 69 -13.67 5.78 -23.86
N PRO A 70 -14.89 5.22 -24.06
CA PRO A 70 -15.58 5.28 -25.34
C PRO A 70 -15.73 6.73 -25.83
N PRO A 71 -15.62 7.00 -27.14
CA PRO A 71 -15.72 8.36 -27.69
C PRO A 71 -16.97 9.13 -27.28
N ALA A 72 -18.09 8.43 -27.04
CA ALA A 72 -19.36 9.03 -26.61
C ALA A 72 -19.36 9.58 -25.17
N LEU A 73 -18.32 9.28 -24.38
CA LEU A 73 -18.14 9.74 -22.98
C LEU A 73 -16.93 10.67 -22.83
N GLN A 74 -16.29 11.05 -23.94
CA GLN A 74 -15.24 12.06 -23.96
C GLN A 74 -15.92 13.43 -24.10
N ALA A 75 -15.76 14.28 -23.08
CA ALA A 75 -16.36 15.62 -23.01
C ALA A 75 -15.70 16.62 -23.96
#